data_AF-A0A7U5D2J1-F1
#
_entry.id   AF-A0A7U5D2J1-F1
#
_cell.length_a   1.000
_cell.length_b   1.000
_cell.length_c   1.000
_cell.angle_alpha   90.00
_cell.angle_beta   90.00
_cell.angle_gamma   90.00
#
_symmetry.space_group_name_H-M   'P 1'
#
loop_
_entity.id
_entity.type
_entity.pdbx_description
1 polymer ?
#
loop_
_entity_poly.entity_id
_entity_poly.type
_entity_poly.pdbx_seq_one_letter_code
_entity_poly.pdbx_strand_id
1 'polypeptide(L)'
;MLNTSHLTDLLYDNTYHSLTGVDFDIIADFDTSGFDTESALAFASLPLIIQEQMLQSKRIVLIANNPSIDTASLEALLQLTDMLVLFNDFIHADFFAHHPSAKDLPKLLFFRKIGDSLLHFGMPPRSNNLTAMLDMAKHAPLGILFGNADYQFPLPADDPSPNDDPITASRVLKIPELLNHLLHSDEHCRVLSDQHSVVADYPIFADIHSSAPTSGFLLYRLLLAARLHVQQRQNAATPLSIVMLGFNNDDKTAHFWDGHNWAFERQELATPPNSVEIIRQY
;
A
#
# COMPACT_ATOMS: atom_id res chain seq x y z
N MET A 1 24.75 21.63 61.83
CA MET A 1 26.06 21.96 61.19
C MET A 1 26.31 20.87 60.16
N LEU A 2 26.28 21.03 58.85
CA LEU A 2 26.23 22.16 57.89
C LEU A 2 24.97 21.98 56.98
N ASN A 3 24.10 22.96 56.67
CA ASN A 3 24.18 24.06 55.67
C ASN A 3 24.76 23.61 54.30
N THR A 4 24.13 23.70 53.12
CA THR A 4 23.22 24.70 52.48
C THR A 4 22.53 24.03 51.26
N SER A 5 21.20 24.13 51.04
CA SER A 5 20.40 25.12 50.27
C SER A 5 20.27 24.92 48.75
N HIS A 6 19.01 24.79 48.30
CA HIS A 6 18.34 25.24 47.06
C HIS A 6 19.03 25.17 45.68
N LEU A 7 18.29 24.61 44.70
CA LEU A 7 18.08 25.05 43.30
C LEU A 7 17.04 24.06 42.70
N THR A 8 15.73 24.35 42.69
CA THR A 8 14.93 24.99 41.62
C THR A 8 14.96 24.29 40.27
N ASP A 9 13.74 24.17 39.71
CA ASP A 9 13.34 23.91 38.33
C ASP A 9 14.28 24.49 37.26
N LEU A 10 14.10 23.97 36.01
CA LEU A 10 14.63 24.38 34.70
C LEU A 10 15.56 23.28 34.12
N LEU A 11 15.44 22.74 32.91
CA LEU A 11 14.67 23.04 31.70
C LEU A 11 14.59 21.76 30.86
N TYR A 12 13.40 21.37 30.41
CA TYR A 12 13.22 20.70 29.13
C TYR A 12 13.54 21.73 28.05
N ASP A 13 14.71 21.64 27.43
CA ASP A 13 15.06 22.47 26.28
C ASP A 13 14.85 21.66 24.99
N ASN A 14 13.58 21.50 24.60
CA ASN A 14 13.21 21.09 23.25
C ASN A 14 13.07 22.36 22.41
N THR A 15 14.20 22.88 21.93
CA THR A 15 14.20 23.90 20.88
C THR A 15 13.64 23.30 19.59
N TYR A 16 12.32 23.45 19.40
CA TYR A 16 11.70 23.43 18.09
C TYR A 16 12.30 24.57 17.27
N HIS A 17 13.17 24.24 16.31
CA HIS A 17 13.51 25.18 15.27
C HIS A 17 12.28 25.37 14.36
N SER A 18 11.59 26.48 14.61
CA SER A 18 10.65 27.12 13.70
C SER A 18 11.31 27.35 12.34
N LEU A 19 11.00 26.51 11.36
CA LEU A 19 11.21 26.81 9.94
C LEU A 19 9.95 27.51 9.42
N THR A 20 9.65 28.69 9.96
CA THR A 20 8.73 29.65 9.33
C THR A 20 9.53 30.42 8.28
N GLY A 21 9.40 30.05 7.01
CA GLY A 21 10.09 30.78 5.94
C GLY A 21 10.04 30.15 4.56
N VAL A 22 8.97 29.45 4.19
CA VAL A 22 8.75 29.07 2.79
C VAL A 22 7.50 29.79 2.32
N ASP A 23 7.70 30.86 1.55
CA ASP A 23 6.65 31.47 0.73
C ASP A 23 6.22 30.44 -0.33
N PHE A 24 4.96 30.02 -0.28
CA PHE A 24 4.34 29.07 -1.21
C PHE A 24 3.51 29.76 -2.29
N ASP A 25 3.93 30.95 -2.72
CA ASP A 25 3.40 31.56 -3.93
C ASP A 25 4.29 31.18 -5.11
N ILE A 26 3.90 30.08 -5.79
CA ILE A 26 3.94 29.83 -7.25
C ILE A 26 3.51 28.36 -7.40
N ILE A 27 2.22 28.15 -7.68
CA ILE A 27 1.77 26.94 -8.38
C ILE A 27 2.32 27.10 -9.80
N ALA A 28 3.46 26.48 -10.07
CA ALA A 28 3.99 26.42 -11.42
C ALA A 28 3.04 25.55 -12.26
N ASP A 29 2.50 26.13 -13.33
CA ASP A 29 1.92 25.38 -14.43
C ASP A 29 2.89 24.27 -14.82
N PHE A 30 2.45 23.02 -14.71
CA PHE A 30 3.24 21.86 -15.13
C PHE A 30 3.50 21.96 -16.64
N ASP A 31 4.74 22.31 -16.99
CA ASP A 31 5.26 22.22 -18.35
C ASP A 31 5.26 20.73 -18.77
N THR A 32 4.44 20.40 -19.77
CA THR A 32 4.20 19.04 -20.26
C THR A 32 5.10 18.68 -21.46
N SER A 33 6.11 19.49 -21.78
CA SER A 33 6.89 19.34 -23.01
C SER A 33 8.13 18.43 -22.92
N GLY A 34 8.33 17.72 -21.81
CA GLY A 34 9.35 16.67 -21.66
C GLY A 34 8.74 15.41 -21.06
N PHE A 35 8.77 14.31 -21.80
CA PHE A 35 8.30 12.98 -21.39
C PHE A 35 8.73 12.63 -19.95
N ASP A 36 7.76 12.51 -19.03
CA ASP A 36 8.08 12.25 -17.63
C ASP A 36 8.46 10.77 -17.43
N THR A 37 9.77 10.54 -17.42
CA THR A 37 10.40 9.23 -17.23
C THR A 37 9.90 8.55 -15.95
N GLU A 38 9.51 9.32 -14.93
CA GLU A 38 9.05 8.79 -13.65
C GLU A 38 7.69 8.09 -13.76
N SER A 39 6.73 8.69 -14.48
CA SER A 39 5.42 8.08 -14.72
C SER A 39 5.52 6.75 -15.47
N ALA A 40 6.44 6.67 -16.45
CA ALA A 40 6.70 5.45 -17.22
C ALA A 40 7.38 4.37 -16.37
N LEU A 41 8.35 4.75 -15.52
CA LEU A 41 9.00 3.84 -14.56
C LEU A 41 8.01 3.32 -13.51
N ALA A 42 7.12 4.19 -13.01
CA ALA A 42 6.07 3.80 -12.08
C ALA A 42 5.12 2.76 -12.70
N PHE A 43 4.69 2.99 -13.95
CA PHE A 43 3.89 2.02 -14.69
C PHE A 43 4.64 0.70 -14.93
N ALA A 44 5.90 0.76 -15.34
CA ALA A 44 6.72 -0.42 -15.61
C ALA A 44 7.03 -1.26 -14.35
N SER A 45 6.94 -0.66 -13.16
CA SER A 45 7.16 -1.34 -11.87
C SER A 45 5.99 -2.24 -11.46
N LEU A 46 4.83 -2.12 -12.11
CA LEU A 46 3.67 -2.97 -11.85
C LEU A 46 3.81 -4.31 -12.58
N PRO A 47 3.20 -5.40 -12.08
CA PRO A 47 3.10 -6.66 -12.83
C PRO A 47 2.55 -6.45 -14.24
N LEU A 48 3.04 -7.21 -15.22
CA LEU A 48 2.65 -7.04 -16.63
C LEU A 48 1.15 -7.16 -16.81
N ILE A 49 0.55 -8.13 -16.14
CA ILE A 49 -0.90 -8.32 -16.18
C ILE A 49 -1.65 -7.08 -15.65
N ILE A 50 -1.11 -6.38 -14.64
CA ILE A 50 -1.71 -5.15 -14.10
C ILE A 50 -1.51 -3.96 -15.03
N GLN A 51 -0.35 -3.86 -15.69
CA GLN A 51 -0.12 -2.85 -16.72
C GLN A 51 -1.19 -2.93 -17.81
N GLU A 52 -1.52 -4.13 -18.27
CA GLU A 52 -2.57 -4.35 -19.27
C GLU A 52 -3.96 -3.97 -18.75
N GLN A 53 -4.28 -4.32 -17.50
CA GLN A 53 -5.58 -3.99 -16.90
C GLN A 53 -5.76 -2.51 -16.64
N MET A 54 -4.70 -1.79 -16.27
CA MET A 54 -4.77 -0.32 -16.13
C MET A 54 -5.09 0.38 -17.44
N LEU A 55 -4.72 -0.20 -18.59
CA LEU A 55 -5.07 0.33 -19.91
C LEU A 55 -6.53 0.06 -20.32
N GLN A 56 -7.27 -0.74 -19.56
CA GLN A 56 -8.67 -1.10 -19.84
C GLN A 56 -9.64 -0.58 -18.78
N SER A 57 -9.15 -0.40 -17.55
CA SER A 57 -9.94 0.02 -16.40
C SER A 57 -10.34 1.48 -16.48
N LYS A 58 -11.45 1.83 -15.80
CA LYS A 58 -11.90 3.23 -15.66
C LYS A 58 -11.66 3.80 -14.27
N ARG A 59 -11.49 2.91 -13.29
CA ARG A 59 -11.30 3.26 -11.90
C ARG A 59 -10.42 2.22 -11.21
N ILE A 60 -9.52 2.69 -10.34
CA ILE A 60 -8.76 1.87 -9.42
C ILE A 60 -9.34 2.09 -8.03
N VAL A 61 -9.65 1.02 -7.30
CA VAL A 61 -10.17 1.08 -5.93
C VAL A 61 -9.14 0.49 -4.97
N LEU A 62 -8.51 1.35 -4.16
CA LEU A 62 -7.61 0.98 -3.07
C LEU A 62 -8.45 0.71 -1.84
N ILE A 63 -8.35 -0.50 -1.28
CA ILE A 63 -9.17 -0.92 -0.15
C ILE A 63 -8.27 -1.20 1.03
N ALA A 64 -8.29 -0.31 2.03
CA ALA A 64 -7.50 -0.46 3.25
C ALA A 64 -7.94 -1.69 4.06
N ASN A 65 -7.09 -2.15 4.99
CA ASN A 65 -7.46 -3.17 5.98
C ASN A 65 -8.21 -2.54 7.16
N ASN A 66 -9.21 -1.70 6.88
CA ASN A 66 -10.02 -1.07 7.92
C ASN A 66 -11.16 -2.01 8.31
N PRO A 67 -11.23 -2.48 9.58
CA PRO A 67 -12.27 -3.41 10.02
C PRO A 67 -13.69 -2.84 9.95
N SER A 68 -13.86 -1.51 9.79
CA SER A 68 -15.17 -0.90 9.56
C SER A 68 -15.71 -1.13 8.15
N ILE A 69 -14.88 -1.59 7.20
CA ILE A 69 -15.34 -1.98 5.87
C ILE A 69 -16.19 -3.22 6.01
N ASP A 70 -17.44 -3.14 5.58
CA ASP A 70 -18.34 -4.29 5.46
C ASP A 70 -18.58 -4.66 3.99
N THR A 71 -19.02 -5.90 3.76
CA THR A 71 -19.25 -6.43 2.41
C THR A 71 -20.44 -5.78 1.70
N ALA A 72 -21.42 -5.24 2.43
CA ALA A 72 -22.56 -4.54 1.85
C ALA A 72 -22.13 -3.20 1.23
N SER A 73 -21.24 -2.48 1.91
CA SER A 73 -20.61 -1.25 1.42
C SER A 73 -19.74 -1.52 0.19
N LEU A 74 -18.99 -2.62 0.20
CA LEU A 74 -18.21 -3.06 -0.95
C LEU A 74 -19.12 -3.38 -2.15
N GLU A 75 -20.21 -4.12 -1.93
CA GLU A 75 -21.18 -4.45 -2.98
C GLU A 75 -21.82 -3.20 -3.59
N ALA A 76 -22.18 -2.20 -2.77
CA ALA A 76 -22.76 -0.95 -3.25
C ALA A 76 -21.76 -0.07 -4.01
N LEU A 77 -20.47 -0.14 -3.66
CA LEU A 77 -19.43 0.71 -4.24
C LEU A 77 -18.88 0.19 -5.57
N LEU A 78 -18.62 -1.12 -5.64
CA LEU A 78 -17.82 -1.70 -6.72
C LEU A 78 -18.58 -1.72 -8.06
N GLN A 79 -17.83 -1.48 -9.13
CA GLN A 79 -18.31 -1.45 -10.51
C GLN A 79 -17.57 -2.49 -11.34
N LEU A 80 -18.22 -2.98 -12.39
CA LEU A 80 -17.66 -4.00 -13.31
C LEU A 80 -16.40 -3.55 -14.06
N THR A 81 -16.08 -2.25 -14.05
CA THR A 81 -14.90 -1.67 -14.71
C THR A 81 -13.78 -1.28 -13.74
N ASP A 82 -13.89 -1.71 -12.48
CA ASP A 82 -12.90 -1.42 -11.46
C ASP A 82 -11.73 -2.39 -11.52
N MET A 83 -10.54 -1.87 -11.21
CA MET A 83 -9.40 -2.68 -10.74
C MET A 83 -9.28 -2.51 -9.23
N LEU A 84 -9.13 -3.62 -8.50
CA LEU A 84 -9.01 -3.62 -7.05
C LEU A 84 -7.54 -3.64 -6.63
N VAL A 85 -7.22 -2.91 -5.59
CA VAL A 85 -5.90 -2.92 -4.94
C VAL A 85 -6.09 -3.27 -3.47
N LEU A 86 -5.56 -4.42 -3.07
CA LEU A 86 -5.73 -5.02 -1.76
C LEU A 86 -4.37 -5.11 -1.04
N PHE A 87 -4.35 -4.82 0.26
CA PHE A 87 -3.10 -4.71 1.02
C PHE A 87 -2.95 -5.84 2.03
N ASN A 88 -1.75 -6.40 2.14
CA ASN A 88 -1.32 -7.27 3.22
C ASN A 88 -2.31 -8.40 3.51
N ASP A 89 -3.05 -8.36 4.63
CA ASP A 89 -4.01 -9.40 5.01
C ASP A 89 -5.30 -9.38 4.15
N PHE A 90 -5.56 -8.30 3.42
CA PHE A 90 -6.75 -8.07 2.60
C PHE A 90 -8.04 -8.62 3.21
N ILE A 91 -8.64 -7.80 4.07
CA ILE A 91 -9.91 -8.13 4.73
C ILE A 91 -10.97 -8.60 3.72
N HIS A 92 -11.88 -9.48 4.14
CA HIS A 92 -12.93 -10.03 3.26
C HIS A 92 -12.41 -10.81 2.05
N ALA A 93 -11.33 -11.58 2.22
CA ALA A 93 -10.75 -12.43 1.18
C ALA A 93 -11.79 -13.26 0.40
N ASP A 94 -12.75 -13.89 1.10
CA ASP A 94 -13.82 -14.68 0.48
C ASP A 94 -14.76 -13.83 -0.41
N PHE A 95 -15.05 -12.58 -0.01
CA PHE A 95 -15.84 -11.68 -0.83
C PHE A 95 -15.14 -11.39 -2.15
N PHE A 96 -13.85 -11.03 -2.10
CA PHE A 96 -13.08 -10.75 -3.31
C PHE A 96 -12.85 -11.98 -4.18
N ALA A 97 -12.80 -13.18 -3.58
CA ALA A 97 -12.61 -14.42 -4.32
C ALA A 97 -13.90 -14.93 -4.98
N HIS A 98 -15.07 -14.73 -4.35
CA HIS A 98 -16.28 -15.47 -4.74
C HIS A 98 -17.50 -14.60 -5.02
N HIS A 99 -17.57 -13.36 -4.53
CA HIS A 99 -18.77 -12.55 -4.67
C HIS A 99 -18.96 -12.05 -6.12
N PRO A 100 -20.19 -12.08 -6.69
CA PRO A 100 -20.42 -11.67 -8.08
C PRO A 100 -20.00 -10.24 -8.42
N SER A 101 -20.04 -9.32 -7.47
CA SER A 101 -19.60 -7.92 -7.69
C SER A 101 -18.08 -7.75 -7.69
N ALA A 102 -17.30 -8.74 -7.27
CA ALA A 102 -15.87 -8.59 -7.03
C ALA A 102 -15.00 -9.67 -7.67
N LYS A 103 -15.46 -10.92 -7.75
CA LYS A 103 -14.64 -12.07 -8.18
C LYS A 103 -14.02 -11.90 -9.57
N ASP A 104 -14.75 -11.28 -10.49
CA ASP A 104 -14.35 -11.11 -11.90
C ASP A 104 -13.54 -9.82 -12.13
N LEU A 105 -13.36 -8.99 -11.09
CA LEU A 105 -12.56 -7.76 -11.19
C LEU A 105 -11.05 -8.07 -11.13
N PRO A 106 -10.21 -7.40 -11.94
CA PRO A 106 -8.76 -7.45 -11.79
C PRO A 106 -8.30 -7.05 -10.40
N LYS A 107 -7.25 -7.70 -9.89
CA LYS A 107 -6.75 -7.49 -8.53
C LYS A 107 -5.23 -7.34 -8.52
N LEU A 108 -4.76 -6.28 -7.88
CA LEU A 108 -3.38 -6.13 -7.45
C LEU A 108 -3.31 -6.38 -5.94
N LEU A 109 -2.61 -7.44 -5.54
CA LEU A 109 -2.28 -7.70 -4.15
C LEU A 109 -0.93 -7.07 -3.84
N PHE A 110 -0.83 -6.36 -2.73
CA PHE A 110 0.41 -5.75 -2.30
C PHE A 110 0.86 -6.27 -0.94
N PHE A 111 2.11 -6.73 -0.87
CA PHE A 111 2.69 -7.28 0.35
C PHE A 111 4.06 -6.65 0.62
N ARG A 112 4.35 -6.31 1.88
CA ARG A 112 5.66 -5.74 2.26
C ARG A 112 6.34 -6.56 3.35
N LYS A 113 7.67 -6.63 3.28
CA LYS A 113 8.53 -7.14 4.35
C LYS A 113 8.43 -6.23 5.58
N ILE A 114 8.25 -6.81 6.77
CA ILE A 114 8.20 -6.05 8.04
C ILE A 114 9.41 -6.34 8.92
N GLY A 115 10.08 -5.27 9.34
CA GLY A 115 11.29 -5.33 10.15
C GLY A 115 12.40 -6.16 9.48
N ASP A 116 13.17 -6.87 10.31
CA ASP A 116 14.26 -7.71 9.82
C ASP A 116 13.78 -9.05 9.25
N SER A 117 12.52 -9.41 9.47
CA SER A 117 11.95 -10.71 9.08
C SER A 117 11.93 -10.86 7.56
N LEU A 118 12.43 -11.99 7.02
CA LEU A 118 12.40 -12.29 5.58
C LEU A 118 10.99 -12.48 4.98
N LEU A 119 9.95 -12.28 5.78
CA LEU A 119 8.58 -12.58 5.45
C LEU A 119 7.75 -11.33 5.20
N HIS A 120 6.87 -11.44 4.23
CA HIS A 120 5.87 -10.43 3.95
C HIS A 120 4.63 -10.64 4.81
N PHE A 121 4.08 -9.54 5.30
CA PHE A 121 2.86 -9.57 6.11
C PHE A 121 1.62 -9.89 5.25
N GLY A 122 0.70 -10.71 5.77
CA GLY A 122 -0.52 -11.13 5.08
C GLY A 122 -0.35 -12.21 4.00
N MET A 123 0.88 -12.68 3.76
CA MET A 123 1.15 -13.75 2.79
C MET A 123 0.86 -15.16 3.34
N PRO A 124 0.73 -16.18 2.46
CA PRO A 124 0.45 -17.57 2.78
C PRO A 124 1.13 -18.25 3.98
N PRO A 125 2.34 -17.88 4.45
CA PRO A 125 2.86 -18.46 5.69
C PRO A 125 2.34 -17.79 6.97
N ARG A 126 1.75 -16.59 6.87
CA ARG A 126 1.27 -15.74 7.97
C ARG A 126 -0.25 -15.50 7.98
N SER A 127 -0.95 -15.80 6.88
CA SER A 127 -2.41 -15.72 6.78
C SER A 127 -2.96 -16.97 6.10
N ASN A 128 -4.24 -17.27 6.33
CA ASN A 128 -4.90 -18.45 5.73
C ASN A 128 -5.58 -18.14 4.38
N ASN A 129 -5.13 -17.11 3.65
CA ASN A 129 -5.83 -16.64 2.45
C ASN A 129 -5.42 -17.37 1.15
N LEU A 130 -4.70 -18.50 1.24
CA LEU A 130 -4.18 -19.24 0.06
C LEU A 130 -5.30 -19.63 -0.91
N THR A 131 -6.39 -20.16 -0.37
CA THR A 131 -7.55 -20.59 -1.17
C THR A 131 -8.18 -19.41 -1.88
N ALA A 132 -8.34 -18.28 -1.17
CA ALA A 132 -8.91 -17.07 -1.75
C ALA A 132 -8.02 -16.51 -2.87
N MET A 133 -6.70 -16.44 -2.68
CA MET A 133 -5.76 -16.01 -3.73
C MET A 133 -5.83 -16.92 -4.97
N LEU A 134 -5.90 -18.23 -4.77
CA LEU A 134 -6.06 -19.18 -5.87
C LEU A 134 -7.38 -18.97 -6.62
N ASP A 135 -8.46 -18.76 -5.89
CA ASP A 135 -9.78 -18.56 -6.50
C ASP A 135 -9.83 -17.22 -7.24
N MET A 136 -9.25 -16.15 -6.69
CA MET A 136 -9.07 -14.88 -7.41
C MET A 136 -8.33 -15.07 -8.73
N ALA A 137 -7.21 -15.82 -8.73
CA ALA A 137 -6.42 -16.09 -9.93
C ALA A 137 -7.15 -16.95 -10.98
N LYS A 138 -8.16 -17.73 -10.58
CA LYS A 138 -8.99 -18.50 -11.53
C LYS A 138 -10.01 -17.64 -12.26
N HIS A 139 -10.47 -16.56 -11.63
CA HIS A 139 -11.59 -15.77 -12.12
C HIS A 139 -11.15 -14.52 -12.88
N ALA A 140 -10.07 -13.88 -12.45
CA ALA A 140 -9.66 -12.60 -12.99
C ALA A 140 -8.13 -12.46 -13.02
N PRO A 141 -7.62 -11.51 -13.82
CA PRO A 141 -6.24 -11.05 -13.73
C PRO A 141 -5.81 -10.76 -12.29
N LEU A 142 -4.75 -11.44 -11.85
CA LEU A 142 -4.16 -11.27 -10.52
C LEU A 142 -2.69 -10.89 -10.64
N GLY A 143 -2.35 -9.70 -10.15
CA GLY A 143 -0.98 -9.25 -9.96
C GLY A 143 -0.62 -9.23 -8.48
N ILE A 144 0.67 -9.46 -8.19
CA ILE A 144 1.25 -9.42 -6.86
C ILE A 144 2.45 -8.47 -6.90
N LEU A 145 2.46 -7.46 -6.05
CA LEU A 145 3.57 -6.53 -5.91
C LEU A 145 4.18 -6.66 -4.52
N PHE A 146 5.46 -6.99 -4.48
CA PHE A 146 6.24 -7.08 -3.26
C PHE A 146 6.95 -5.76 -2.98
N GLY A 147 6.91 -5.30 -1.74
CA GLY A 147 7.79 -4.24 -1.27
C GLY A 147 9.17 -4.78 -0.95
N ASN A 148 10.20 -4.14 -1.51
CA ASN A 148 11.60 -4.17 -1.09
C ASN A 148 12.40 -5.42 -1.55
N ALA A 149 11.77 -6.60 -1.63
CA ALA A 149 12.42 -7.84 -2.07
C ALA A 149 11.39 -8.86 -2.59
N ASP A 150 11.85 -9.84 -3.36
CA ASP A 150 11.07 -11.00 -3.81
C ASP A 150 10.54 -11.82 -2.63
N TYR A 151 9.42 -12.53 -2.85
CA TYR A 151 8.89 -13.46 -1.86
C TYR A 151 9.91 -14.54 -1.49
N GLN A 152 10.08 -14.76 -0.18
CA GLN A 152 10.92 -15.82 0.36
C GLN A 152 10.05 -16.81 1.14
N PHE A 153 10.31 -18.10 0.96
CA PHE A 153 9.72 -19.11 1.83
C PHE A 153 10.27 -18.97 3.25
N PRO A 154 9.41 -19.05 4.27
CA PRO A 154 9.88 -18.95 5.65
C PRO A 154 10.73 -20.14 6.06
N LEU A 155 11.80 -19.85 6.77
CA LEU A 155 12.46 -20.77 7.67
C LEU A 155 11.95 -20.56 9.10
N PRO A 156 12.04 -21.56 9.98
CA PRO A 156 11.71 -21.40 11.40
C PRO A 156 12.48 -20.28 12.12
N ALA A 157 13.63 -19.87 11.57
CA ALA A 157 14.46 -18.79 12.12
C ALA A 157 14.04 -17.38 11.67
N ASP A 158 13.14 -17.25 10.69
CA ASP A 158 12.73 -15.96 10.10
C ASP A 158 11.56 -15.30 10.85
N ASP A 159 11.08 -15.91 11.93
CA ASP A 159 9.94 -15.44 12.71
C ASP A 159 10.39 -14.47 13.82
N PRO A 160 9.99 -13.18 13.76
CA PRO A 160 10.40 -12.20 14.76
C PRO A 160 9.70 -12.41 16.11
N SER A 161 8.61 -13.20 16.17
CA SER A 161 7.91 -13.58 17.39
C SER A 161 7.25 -14.96 17.23
N PRO A 162 7.93 -16.06 17.64
CA PRO A 162 7.37 -17.41 17.57
C PRO A 162 6.14 -17.63 18.46
N ASN A 163 5.62 -16.60 19.14
CA ASN A 163 4.43 -16.68 19.97
C ASN A 163 3.16 -16.12 19.30
N ASP A 164 3.30 -15.30 18.24
CA ASP A 164 2.15 -14.67 17.59
C ASP A 164 1.62 -15.53 16.42
N ASP A 165 2.52 -16.15 15.64
CA ASP A 165 2.16 -17.14 14.60
C ASP A 165 3.35 -18.06 14.22
N PRO A 166 3.79 -18.98 15.10
CA PRO A 166 5.04 -19.72 14.92
C PRO A 166 5.10 -20.49 13.60
N ILE A 167 6.16 -20.23 12.83
CA ILE A 167 6.61 -21.13 11.77
C ILE A 167 7.42 -22.25 12.41
N THR A 168 6.73 -23.31 12.83
CA THR A 168 7.42 -24.51 13.32
C THR A 168 7.97 -25.30 12.13
N ALA A 169 9.04 -26.08 12.34
CA ALA A 169 9.54 -27.04 11.33
C ALA A 169 8.48 -28.08 10.91
N SER A 170 7.38 -28.21 11.67
CA SER A 170 6.22 -29.04 11.36
C SER A 170 5.13 -28.32 10.56
N ARG A 171 5.11 -26.99 10.53
CA ARG A 171 4.18 -26.17 9.74
C ARG A 171 4.73 -25.97 8.34
N VAL A 172 4.82 -27.06 7.59
CA VAL A 172 4.97 -26.97 6.12
C VAL A 172 3.58 -26.65 5.57
N LEU A 173 3.25 -25.36 5.49
CA LEU A 173 2.11 -24.92 4.69
C LEU A 173 2.44 -25.30 3.25
N LYS A 174 1.81 -26.38 2.78
CA LYS A 174 1.95 -26.82 1.40
C LYS A 174 1.31 -25.75 0.52
N ILE A 175 2.11 -24.79 0.07
CA ILE A 175 1.68 -23.81 -0.93
C ILE A 175 1.29 -24.61 -2.17
N PRO A 176 0.04 -24.48 -2.65
CA PRO A 176 -0.37 -25.14 -3.87
C PRO A 176 0.54 -24.75 -5.02
N GLU A 177 0.88 -25.70 -5.88
CA GLU A 177 1.84 -25.51 -6.98
C GLU A 177 1.51 -24.30 -7.85
N LEU A 178 0.23 -24.07 -8.14
CA LEU A 178 -0.24 -22.91 -8.87
C LEU A 178 0.11 -21.59 -8.17
N LEU A 179 -0.11 -21.49 -6.85
CA LEU A 179 0.25 -20.29 -6.10
C LEU A 179 1.77 -20.11 -6.07
N ASN A 180 2.54 -21.20 -5.92
CA ASN A 180 4.00 -21.12 -6.00
C ASN A 180 4.47 -20.60 -7.38
N HIS A 181 3.86 -21.05 -8.47
CA HIS A 181 4.18 -20.53 -9.81
C HIS A 181 3.83 -19.04 -9.96
N LEU A 182 2.68 -18.60 -9.44
CA LEU A 182 2.31 -17.19 -9.45
C LEU A 182 3.37 -16.34 -8.74
N LEU A 183 3.79 -16.76 -7.54
CA LEU A 183 4.77 -16.04 -6.70
C LEU A 183 6.16 -15.88 -7.34
N HIS A 184 6.48 -16.68 -8.36
CA HIS A 184 7.77 -16.64 -9.06
C HIS A 184 7.62 -16.27 -10.54
N SER A 185 6.44 -15.79 -10.96
CA SER A 185 6.18 -15.43 -12.36
C SER A 185 6.49 -13.96 -12.61
N ASP A 186 7.28 -13.67 -13.65
CA ASP A 186 7.51 -12.30 -14.13
C ASP A 186 6.26 -11.62 -14.71
N GLU A 187 5.25 -12.40 -15.07
CA GLU A 187 3.98 -11.87 -15.59
C GLU A 187 3.09 -11.36 -14.45
N HIS A 188 3.08 -12.09 -13.33
CA HIS A 188 2.21 -11.84 -12.19
C HIS A 188 2.88 -11.09 -11.05
N CYS A 189 4.21 -11.17 -10.93
CA CYS A 189 4.96 -10.62 -9.80
C CYS A 189 5.96 -9.54 -10.21
N ARG A 190 6.07 -8.52 -9.34
CA ARG A 190 7.14 -7.52 -9.37
C ARG A 190 7.58 -7.16 -7.97
N VAL A 191 8.79 -6.61 -7.87
CA VAL A 191 9.32 -6.00 -6.66
C VAL A 191 9.41 -4.49 -6.87
N LEU A 192 8.81 -3.73 -5.96
CA LEU A 192 9.00 -2.30 -5.87
C LEU A 192 10.23 -2.02 -5.01
N SER A 193 11.24 -1.40 -5.61
CA SER A 193 12.46 -0.95 -4.92
C SER A 193 12.13 0.15 -3.91
N ASP A 194 12.74 0.09 -2.72
CA ASP A 194 12.68 1.19 -1.73
C ASP A 194 13.34 2.49 -2.23
N GLN A 195 14.17 2.40 -3.27
CA GLN A 195 14.84 3.54 -3.91
C GLN A 195 14.09 4.07 -5.13
N HIS A 196 12.89 3.54 -5.41
CA HIS A 196 12.10 3.97 -6.56
C HIS A 196 11.76 5.47 -6.45
N SER A 197 11.85 6.24 -7.54
CA SER A 197 11.72 7.72 -7.48
C SER A 197 10.35 8.22 -7.00
N VAL A 198 9.28 7.48 -7.27
CA VAL A 198 7.93 7.72 -6.67
C VAL A 198 7.92 7.70 -5.13
N VAL A 199 8.99 7.19 -4.50
CA VAL A 199 9.20 7.14 -3.04
C VAL A 199 9.83 8.45 -2.52
N ALA A 200 10.33 9.34 -3.38
CA ALA A 200 11.17 10.48 -2.98
C ALA A 200 10.45 11.52 -2.08
N ASP A 201 9.11 11.56 -2.09
CA ASP A 201 8.31 12.46 -1.26
C ASP A 201 7.82 11.83 0.05
N TYR A 202 8.14 10.55 0.32
CA TYR A 202 7.87 9.95 1.63
C TYR A 202 9.16 10.08 2.46
N PRO A 203 9.23 10.99 3.46
CA PRO A 203 10.46 11.18 4.21
C PRO A 203 10.89 9.85 4.81
N ILE A 204 12.10 9.44 4.45
CA ILE A 204 12.75 8.23 4.92
C ILE A 204 12.96 8.43 6.42
N PHE A 205 12.10 7.84 7.24
CA PHE A 205 12.34 7.76 8.67
C PHE A 205 13.30 6.61 8.93
N ALA A 206 14.42 6.90 9.59
CA ALA A 206 15.44 5.92 9.95
C ALA A 206 14.93 4.81 10.88
N ASP A 207 13.81 5.04 11.57
CA ASP A 207 13.29 4.17 12.64
C ASP A 207 11.91 3.55 12.31
N ILE A 208 11.55 3.35 11.04
CA ILE A 208 10.34 2.56 10.70
C ILE A 208 10.66 1.07 10.91
N HIS A 209 10.64 0.64 12.17
CA HIS A 209 10.70 -0.77 12.54
C HIS A 209 9.36 -1.51 12.26
N SER A 210 8.29 -0.78 11.90
CA SER A 210 6.95 -1.28 11.63
C SER A 210 6.40 -0.70 10.31
N SER A 211 6.53 -1.46 9.22
CA SER A 211 6.26 -1.06 7.84
C SER A 211 4.88 -1.53 7.31
N ALA A 212 3.84 -1.51 8.15
CA ALA A 212 2.50 -1.90 7.73
C ALA A 212 1.74 -0.81 6.92
N PRO A 213 1.86 0.50 7.20
CA PRO A 213 0.86 1.42 6.64
C PRO A 213 1.42 2.67 5.91
N THR A 214 2.75 2.82 5.89
CA THR A 214 3.50 3.57 4.85
C THR A 214 3.40 2.92 3.47
N SER A 215 3.00 1.65 3.43
CA SER A 215 2.96 0.85 2.21
C SER A 215 1.69 1.11 1.37
N GLY A 216 0.59 1.51 2.01
CA GLY A 216 -0.64 1.92 1.33
C GLY A 216 -0.44 3.23 0.55
N PHE A 217 0.17 4.22 1.19
CA PHE A 217 0.48 5.51 0.56
C PHE A 217 1.56 5.41 -0.51
N LEU A 218 2.57 4.56 -0.30
CA LEU A 218 3.55 4.25 -1.32
C LEU A 218 2.88 3.72 -2.59
N LEU A 219 2.01 2.72 -2.46
CA LEU A 219 1.30 2.16 -3.61
C LEU A 219 0.35 3.17 -4.24
N TYR A 220 -0.33 3.99 -3.43
CA TYR A 220 -1.15 5.08 -3.92
C TYR A 220 -0.35 6.07 -4.78
N ARG A 221 0.85 6.49 -4.34
CA ARG A 221 1.73 7.37 -5.13
C ARG A 221 2.22 6.70 -6.41
N LEU A 222 2.57 5.41 -6.35
CA LEU A 222 2.94 4.63 -7.53
C LEU A 222 1.80 4.61 -8.56
N LEU A 223 0.58 4.35 -8.11
CA LEU A 223 -0.60 4.28 -8.99
C LEU A 223 -0.99 5.66 -9.52
N LEU A 224 -0.80 6.74 -8.74
CA LEU A 224 -0.96 8.12 -9.22
C LEU A 224 0.00 8.43 -10.37
N ALA A 225 1.27 8.08 -10.24
CA ALA A 225 2.27 8.31 -11.28
C ALA A 225 2.00 7.41 -12.51
N ALA A 226 1.74 6.12 -12.30
CA ALA A 226 1.42 5.18 -13.38
C ALA A 226 0.15 5.59 -14.15
N ARG A 227 -0.84 6.18 -13.47
CA ARG A 227 -2.04 6.74 -14.10
C ARG A 227 -1.72 7.83 -15.11
N LEU A 228 -0.75 8.70 -14.82
CA LEU A 228 -0.35 9.76 -15.75
C LEU A 228 0.17 9.16 -17.06
N HIS A 229 0.98 8.10 -16.96
CA HIS A 229 1.45 7.36 -18.13
C HIS A 229 0.29 6.75 -18.94
N VAL A 230 -0.69 6.13 -18.27
CA VAL A 230 -1.89 5.57 -18.93
C VAL A 230 -2.67 6.66 -19.66
N GLN A 231 -2.93 7.80 -19.00
CA GLN A 231 -3.67 8.91 -19.59
C GLN A 231 -2.99 9.43 -20.86
N GLN A 232 -1.66 9.60 -20.80
CA GLN A 232 -0.86 10.02 -21.95
C GLN A 232 -0.94 9.00 -23.10
N ARG A 233 -0.77 7.71 -22.78
CA ARG A 233 -0.79 6.62 -23.78
C ARG A 233 -2.14 6.45 -24.46
N GLN A 234 -3.24 6.73 -23.75
CA GLN A 234 -4.60 6.66 -24.29
C GLN A 234 -5.05 7.96 -24.96
N ASN A 235 -4.29 9.06 -24.84
CA ASN A 235 -4.72 10.41 -25.23
C ASN A 235 -6.11 10.77 -24.68
N ALA A 236 -6.38 10.37 -23.44
CA ALA A 236 -7.69 10.50 -22.81
C ALA A 236 -7.84 11.83 -22.08
N ALA A 237 -8.97 12.52 -22.31
CA ALA A 237 -9.30 13.77 -21.61
C ALA A 237 -9.55 13.55 -20.10
N THR A 238 -10.03 12.37 -19.72
CA THR A 238 -10.27 11.99 -18.32
C THR A 238 -9.27 10.94 -17.88
N PRO A 239 -8.49 11.18 -16.82
CA PRO A 239 -7.59 10.16 -16.28
C PRO A 239 -8.38 9.01 -15.63
N LEU A 240 -7.78 7.83 -15.61
CA LEU A 240 -8.22 6.68 -14.82
C LEU A 240 -8.44 7.09 -13.36
N SER A 241 -9.69 7.09 -12.89
CA SER A 241 -10.02 7.58 -11.55
C SER A 241 -9.44 6.68 -10.44
N ILE A 242 -9.16 7.25 -9.27
CA ILE A 242 -8.70 6.50 -8.10
C ILE A 242 -9.68 6.71 -6.95
N VAL A 243 -10.09 5.62 -6.30
CA VAL A 243 -10.91 5.63 -5.08
C VAL A 243 -10.10 5.02 -3.95
N MET A 244 -10.04 5.71 -2.82
CA MET A 244 -9.43 5.21 -1.58
C MET A 244 -10.53 4.92 -0.56
N LEU A 245 -10.77 3.64 -0.27
CA LEU A 245 -11.78 3.18 0.68
C LEU A 245 -11.15 2.82 2.03
N GLY A 246 -11.72 3.37 3.10
CA GLY A 246 -11.33 3.05 4.48
C GLY A 246 -10.08 3.79 4.98
N PHE A 247 -9.58 4.75 4.20
CA PHE A 247 -8.47 5.63 4.58
C PHE A 247 -8.99 6.84 5.36
N ASN A 248 -8.56 6.97 6.62
CA ASN A 248 -9.02 8.02 7.52
C ASN A 248 -7.90 8.98 7.89
N ASN A 249 -8.26 10.24 8.12
CA ASN A 249 -7.35 11.30 8.56
C ASN A 249 -7.58 11.70 10.03
N ASP A 250 -8.35 10.91 10.80
CA ASP A 250 -8.62 11.17 12.22
C ASP A 250 -7.44 10.72 13.07
N ASP A 251 -7.05 11.54 14.05
CA ASP A 251 -5.99 11.22 15.01
C ASP A 251 -6.27 9.98 15.84
N LYS A 252 -7.54 9.56 15.96
CA LYS A 252 -7.90 8.30 16.63
C LYS A 252 -7.28 7.08 15.96
N THR A 253 -7.01 7.12 14.66
CA THR A 253 -6.35 6.00 13.97
C THR A 253 -4.83 6.00 14.13
N ALA A 254 -4.24 7.12 14.58
CA ALA A 254 -2.79 7.27 14.73
C ALA A 254 -2.21 6.38 15.84
N HIS A 255 -3.02 5.98 16.82
CA HIS A 255 -2.60 5.12 17.94
C HIS A 255 -2.49 3.64 17.59
N PHE A 256 -3.01 3.20 16.44
CA PHE A 256 -3.02 1.79 16.08
C PHE A 256 -1.79 1.38 15.26
N TRP A 257 -1.03 2.34 14.71
CA TRP A 257 0.03 2.03 13.75
C TRP A 257 1.21 3.00 13.87
N ASP A 258 2.26 2.58 14.58
CA ASP A 258 3.55 3.28 14.57
C ASP A 258 4.25 3.14 13.20
N GLY A 259 4.97 4.18 12.77
CA GLY A 259 5.78 4.16 11.54
C GLY A 259 5.26 5.00 10.36
N HIS A 260 4.12 5.67 10.48
CA HIS A 260 3.60 6.58 9.45
C HIS A 260 4.18 8.00 9.52
N ASN A 261 4.29 8.63 8.36
CA ASN A 261 4.24 10.07 8.27
C ASN A 261 2.79 10.57 8.35
N TRP A 262 2.19 10.47 9.54
CA TRP A 262 0.79 10.82 9.74
C TRP A 262 0.47 12.26 9.37
N ALA A 263 1.40 13.21 9.54
CA ALA A 263 1.19 14.59 9.14
C ALA A 263 1.00 14.72 7.62
N PHE A 264 1.91 14.13 6.84
CA PHE A 264 1.82 14.09 5.38
C PHE A 264 0.60 13.34 4.88
N GLU A 265 0.36 12.13 5.39
CA GLU A 265 -0.76 11.31 4.94
C GLU A 265 -2.11 11.97 5.25
N ARG A 266 -2.27 12.59 6.43
CA ARG A 266 -3.48 13.35 6.75
C ARG A 266 -3.66 14.56 5.83
N GLN A 267 -2.58 15.24 5.47
CA GLN A 267 -2.63 16.36 4.53
C GLN A 267 -3.09 15.89 3.15
N GLU A 268 -2.48 14.83 2.62
CA GLU A 268 -2.88 14.21 1.35
C GLU A 268 -4.34 13.77 1.37
N LEU A 269 -4.80 13.16 2.47
CA LEU A 269 -6.20 12.76 2.62
C LEU A 269 -7.15 13.94 2.80
N ALA A 270 -6.69 15.07 3.33
CA ALA A 270 -7.50 16.26 3.51
C ALA A 270 -7.69 17.02 2.19
N THR A 271 -6.67 17.00 1.32
CA THR A 271 -6.66 17.67 0.03
C THR A 271 -6.22 16.73 -1.10
N PRO A 272 -7.02 15.71 -1.44
CA PRO A 272 -6.67 14.78 -2.51
C PRO A 272 -6.66 15.47 -3.89
N PRO A 273 -5.86 14.98 -4.86
CA PRO A 273 -5.94 15.44 -6.25
C PRO A 273 -7.35 15.27 -6.84
N ASN A 274 -7.76 16.14 -7.78
CA ASN A 274 -9.13 16.21 -8.33
C ASN A 274 -9.75 14.90 -8.84
N SER A 275 -8.95 13.91 -9.23
CA SER A 275 -9.40 12.62 -9.74
C SER A 275 -9.23 11.47 -8.73
N VAL A 276 -9.05 11.82 -7.46
CA VAL A 276 -8.96 10.91 -6.33
C VAL A 276 -10.16 11.16 -5.42
N GLU A 277 -10.98 10.13 -5.24
CA GLU A 277 -12.08 10.12 -4.29
C GLU A 277 -11.66 9.37 -3.02
N ILE A 278 -11.98 9.92 -1.84
CA ILE A 278 -11.73 9.25 -0.56
C ILE A 278 -13.08 8.93 0.08
N ILE A 279 -13.35 7.63 0.27
CA ILE A 279 -14.54 7.14 0.96
C ILE A 279 -14.12 6.70 2.36
N ARG A 280 -14.51 7.51 3.34
CA ARG A 280 -14.18 7.28 4.75
C ARG A 280 -15.18 6.34 5.38
N GLN A 281 -14.69 5.48 6.27
CA GLN A 281 -15.53 4.60 7.08
C GLN A 281 -15.02 4.66 8.51
N TYR A 282 -15.94 4.95 9.43
CA TYR A 282 -15.68 5.27 10.83
C TYR A 282 -16.27 4.21 11.75
#